data_AF-Q82ZA1-F1
#
_entry.id   AF-Q82ZA1-F1
#
_cell.length_a   1.000
_cell.length_b   1.000
_cell.length_c   1.000
_cell.angle_alpha   90.00
_cell.angle_beta   90.00
_cell.angle_gamma   90.00
#
_symmetry.space_group_name_H-M   'P 1'
#
loop_
_entity.id
_entity.type
_entity.pdbx_description
1 polymer ?
#
loop_
_entity_poly.entity_id
_entity_poly.type
_entity_poly.pdbx_seq_one_letter_code
_entity_poly.pdbx_strand_id
1 'polypeptide(L)'
;MEPLNLDAQSNKELEKLLHLIGQDEVIQRYQAIEEKVKKNKKLTELVEEIKAAQKDAVQFAHYGKPTAEKEAIQRADAKTKEFDEHPLVVAYREQLIEANDLVQHVTALIQYRVNEELEKEGN
;
A
#
# COMPACT_ATOMS: atom_id res chain seq x y z
N MET A 1 -23.81 -17.73 5.73
CA MET A 1 -24.12 -16.34 5.36
C MET A 1 -23.80 -16.22 3.89
N GLU A 2 -24.81 -15.99 3.06
CA GLU A 2 -24.56 -15.68 1.64
C GLU A 2 -23.74 -14.40 1.54
N PRO A 3 -22.78 -14.30 0.60
CA PRO A 3 -22.08 -13.05 0.38
C PRO A 3 -23.10 -11.98 0.00
N LEU A 4 -23.14 -10.89 0.77
CA LEU A 4 -23.92 -9.70 0.43
C LEU A 4 -23.42 -9.22 -0.93
N ASN A 5 -24.25 -9.39 -1.95
CA ASN A 5 -23.94 -9.00 -3.31
C ASN A 5 -24.83 -7.82 -3.69
N LEU A 6 -24.22 -6.72 -4.11
CA LEU A 6 -24.95 -5.59 -4.66
C LEU A 6 -25.69 -6.05 -5.92
N ASP A 7 -26.88 -5.52 -6.17
CA ASP A 7 -27.58 -5.77 -7.42
C ASP A 7 -26.81 -5.15 -8.60
N ALA A 8 -27.21 -5.51 -9.83
CA ALA A 8 -26.51 -5.09 -11.04
C ALA A 8 -26.48 -3.56 -11.23
N GLN A 9 -27.52 -2.84 -10.79
CA GLN A 9 -27.57 -1.39 -10.90
C GLN A 9 -26.64 -0.75 -9.86
N SER A 10 -26.69 -1.21 -8.61
CA SER A 10 -25.80 -0.73 -7.54
C SER A 10 -24.32 -0.94 -7.89
N ASN A 11 -23.95 -2.11 -8.42
CA ASN A 11 -22.60 -2.37 -8.91
C ASN A 11 -22.20 -1.40 -10.04
N LYS A 12 -23.10 -1.10 -10.98
CA LYS A 12 -22.81 -0.17 -12.07
C LYS A 12 -22.52 1.25 -11.57
N GLU A 13 -23.27 1.73 -10.57
CA GLU A 13 -23.02 3.05 -10.00
C GLU A 13 -21.73 3.08 -9.16
N LEU A 14 -21.41 1.98 -8.45
CA LEU A 14 -20.13 1.83 -7.78
C LEU A 14 -18.95 1.92 -8.75
N GLU A 15 -19.00 1.22 -9.89
CA GLU A 15 -17.96 1.29 -10.91
C GLU A 15 -17.74 2.71 -11.45
N LYS A 16 -18.82 3.48 -11.62
CA LYS A 16 -18.70 4.90 -12.00
C LYS A 16 -18.03 5.72 -10.91
N LEU A 17 -18.40 5.50 -9.65
CA LEU A 17 -17.78 6.19 -8.52
C LEU A 17 -16.28 5.86 -8.43
N LEU A 18 -15.90 4.59 -8.58
CA LEU A 18 -14.51 4.16 -8.62
C LEU A 18 -13.75 4.82 -9.78
N HIS A 19 -14.37 4.95 -10.96
CA HIS A 19 -13.77 5.66 -12.08
C HIS A 19 -13.51 7.14 -11.77
N LEU A 20 -14.49 7.83 -11.16
CA LEU A 20 -14.36 9.24 -10.79
C LEU A 20 -13.30 9.45 -9.71
N ILE A 21 -13.26 8.60 -8.68
CA ILE A 21 -12.21 8.63 -7.64
C ILE A 21 -10.84 8.36 -8.29
N GLY A 22 -10.77 7.44 -9.24
CA GLY A 22 -9.55 7.18 -10.00
C GLY A 22 -9.02 8.39 -10.76
N GLN A 23 -9.89 9.33 -11.15
CA GLN A 23 -9.53 10.58 -11.83
C GLN A 23 -9.14 11.71 -10.86
N ASP A 24 -9.34 11.52 -9.56
CA ASP A 24 -8.95 12.50 -8.55
C ASP A 24 -7.43 12.77 -8.61
N GLU A 25 -7.04 14.03 -8.44
CA GLU A 25 -5.65 14.44 -8.54
C GLU A 25 -4.76 13.69 -7.54
N VAL A 26 -5.25 13.44 -6.32
CA VAL A 26 -4.49 12.72 -5.28
C VAL A 26 -4.18 11.30 -5.76
N ILE A 27 -5.16 10.61 -6.34
CA ILE A 27 -5.00 9.25 -6.87
C ILE A 27 -4.08 9.24 -8.08
N GLN A 28 -4.23 10.20 -9.00
CA GLN A 28 -3.35 10.33 -10.17
C GLN A 28 -1.89 10.60 -9.78
N ARG A 29 -1.64 11.45 -8.78
CA ARG A 29 -0.29 11.73 -8.26
C ARG A 29 0.32 10.48 -7.62
N TYR A 30 -0.47 9.74 -6.83
CA TYR A 30 -0.04 8.45 -6.27
C TYR A 30 0.34 7.45 -7.37
N GLN A 31 -0.53 7.23 -8.36
CA GLN A 31 -0.27 6.32 -9.49
C GLN A 31 0.99 6.71 -10.27
N ALA A 32 1.21 8.01 -10.48
CA ALA A 32 2.39 8.50 -11.19
C ALA A 32 3.69 8.22 -10.42
N ILE A 33 3.69 8.34 -9.08
CA ILE A 33 4.86 7.97 -8.27
C ILE A 33 5.03 6.45 -8.16
N GLU A 34 3.93 5.71 -8.01
CA GLU A 34 3.96 4.25 -7.99
C GLU A 34 4.66 3.69 -9.24
N GLU A 35 4.30 4.21 -10.42
CA GLU A 35 4.94 3.84 -11.69
C GLU A 35 6.43 4.18 -11.73
N LYS A 36 6.83 5.32 -11.16
CA LYS A 36 8.26 5.71 -11.07
C LYS A 36 9.03 4.78 -10.14
N VAL A 37 8.44 4.39 -9.01
CA VAL A 37 9.04 3.43 -8.08
C VAL A 37 9.19 2.06 -8.74
N LYS A 38 8.13 1.55 -9.39
CA LYS A 38 8.14 0.24 -10.08
C LYS A 38 9.18 0.17 -11.20
N LYS A 39 9.43 1.27 -11.90
CA LYS A 39 10.43 1.35 -13.00
C LYS A 39 11.85 1.61 -12.52
N ASN A 40 12.04 1.94 -11.24
CA ASN A 40 13.37 2.23 -10.71
C ASN A 40 14.15 0.94 -10.43
N LYS A 41 15.07 0.62 -11.34
CA LYS A 41 15.94 -0.56 -11.23
C LYS A 41 16.73 -0.61 -9.92
N LYS A 42 17.24 0.52 -9.43
CA LYS A 42 18.00 0.59 -8.18
C LYS A 42 17.14 0.17 -6.98
N LEU A 43 15.89 0.61 -6.93
CA LEU A 43 14.97 0.20 -5.86
C LEU A 43 14.66 -1.30 -5.93
N THR A 44 14.43 -1.83 -7.14
CA THR A 44 14.22 -3.26 -7.34
C THR A 44 15.45 -4.08 -6.90
N GLU A 45 16.65 -3.66 -7.30
CA GLU A 45 17.92 -4.28 -6.89
C GLU A 45 18.10 -4.24 -5.36
N LEU A 46 17.85 -3.09 -4.72
CA LEU A 46 17.90 -2.96 -3.26
C LEU A 46 16.94 -3.94 -2.57
N VAL A 47 15.71 -4.08 -3.06
CA VAL A 47 14.73 -5.03 -2.51
C VAL A 47 15.20 -6.47 -2.63
N GLU A 48 15.78 -6.86 -3.77
CA GLU A 48 16.32 -8.21 -3.94
C GLU A 48 17.54 -8.47 -3.05
N GLU A 49 18.41 -7.48 -2.87
CA GLU A 49 19.55 -7.58 -1.96
C GLU A 49 19.13 -7.66 -0.48
N ILE A 50 18.08 -6.93 -0.07
CA ILE A 50 17.49 -7.03 1.26
C ILE A 50 16.96 -8.44 1.49
N LYS A 51 16.17 -8.97 0.55
CA LYS A 51 15.62 -10.34 0.64
C LYS A 51 16.73 -11.40 0.71
N ALA A 52 17.80 -11.23 -0.08
CA ALA A 52 18.94 -12.13 -0.06
C ALA A 52 19.64 -12.12 1.32
N ALA A 53 19.90 -10.94 1.88
CA ALA A 53 20.51 -10.80 3.19
C ALA A 53 19.63 -11.36 4.33
N GLN A 54 18.31 -11.16 4.25
CA GLN A 54 17.35 -11.74 5.20
C GLN A 54 17.33 -13.28 5.10
N LYS A 55 17.37 -13.82 3.88
CA LYS A 55 17.45 -15.27 3.65
C LYS A 55 18.74 -15.85 4.22
N ASP A 56 19.87 -15.17 3.99
CA ASP A 56 21.17 -15.56 4.56
C ASP A 56 21.11 -15.57 6.10
N ALA A 57 20.51 -14.55 6.72
CA ALA A 57 20.33 -14.50 8.17
C ALA A 57 19.54 -15.70 8.70
N VAL A 58 18.40 -16.02 8.08
CA VAL A 58 17.58 -17.20 8.43
C VAL A 58 18.38 -18.49 8.26
N GLN A 59 19.19 -18.60 7.20
CA GLN A 59 20.03 -19.76 6.96
C GLN A 59 21.13 -19.90 8.02
N PHE A 60 21.82 -18.81 8.38
CA PHE A 60 22.86 -18.82 9.40
C PHE A 60 22.30 -19.13 10.80
N ALA A 61 21.12 -18.61 11.13
CA ALA A 61 20.40 -18.95 12.35
C ALA A 61 20.13 -20.46 12.42
N HIS A 62 19.63 -21.05 11.33
CA HIS A 62 19.34 -22.49 11.26
C HIS A 62 20.59 -23.36 11.48
N TYR A 63 21.75 -22.94 10.96
CA TYR A 63 23.02 -23.66 11.13
C TYR A 63 23.80 -23.27 12.40
N GLY A 64 23.23 -22.44 13.29
CA GLY A 64 23.87 -22.05 14.54
C GLY A 64 25.14 -21.20 14.35
N LYS A 65 25.16 -20.29 13.37
CA LYS A 65 26.28 -19.39 13.06
C LYS A 65 25.96 -17.94 13.48
N PRO A 66 26.02 -17.60 14.79
CA PRO A 66 25.53 -16.32 15.30
C PRO A 66 26.27 -15.09 14.77
N THR A 67 27.59 -15.19 14.54
CA THR A 67 28.37 -14.06 13.97
C THR A 67 27.95 -13.77 12.52
N ALA A 68 27.80 -14.81 11.70
CA ALA A 68 27.39 -14.66 10.30
C ALA A 68 25.92 -14.20 10.18
N GLU A 69 25.05 -14.70 11.04
CA GLU A 69 23.66 -14.22 11.17
C GLU A 69 23.62 -12.73 11.47
N LYS A 70 24.38 -12.27 12.48
CA LYS A 70 24.44 -10.86 12.85
C LYS A 70 24.93 -9.97 11.71
N GLU A 71 25.96 -10.40 10.98
CA GLU A 71 26.47 -9.68 9.81
C GLU A 71 25.44 -9.61 8.68
N ALA A 72 24.68 -10.68 8.44
CA ALA A 72 23.61 -10.71 7.44
C ALA A 72 22.46 -9.77 7.83
N ILE A 73 22.06 -9.74 9.09
CA ILE A 73 21.05 -8.80 9.62
C ILE A 73 21.53 -7.36 9.45
N GLN A 74 22.76 -7.04 9.86
CA GLN A 74 23.31 -5.68 9.71
C GLN A 74 23.35 -5.23 8.25
N ARG A 75 23.63 -6.14 7.32
CA ARG A 75 23.60 -5.86 5.88
C ARG A 75 22.17 -5.59 5.40
N ALA A 76 21.20 -6.39 5.83
CA ALA A 76 19.80 -6.18 5.53
C ALA A 76 19.31 -4.83 6.08
N ASP A 77 19.65 -4.49 7.32
CA ASP A 77 19.27 -3.24 7.97
C ASP A 77 19.86 -2.03 7.25
N ALA A 78 21.15 -2.08 6.89
CA ALA A 78 21.80 -1.00 6.15
C ALA A 78 21.14 -0.74 4.78
N LYS A 79 20.79 -1.81 4.06
CA LYS A 79 20.10 -1.71 2.76
C LYS A 79 18.65 -1.27 2.91
N THR A 80 17.97 -1.74 3.95
CA THR A 80 16.61 -1.31 4.27
C THR A 80 16.58 0.18 4.58
N LYS A 81 17.56 0.68 5.34
CA LYS A 81 17.72 2.11 5.58
C LYS A 81 17.97 2.90 4.29
N GLU A 82 18.85 2.42 3.40
CA GLU A 82 19.06 3.06 2.10
C GLU A 82 17.77 3.09 1.26
N PHE A 83 17.00 2.01 1.27
CA PHE A 83 15.71 1.93 0.58
C PHE A 83 14.71 2.93 1.18
N ASP A 84 14.59 2.97 2.50
CA ASP A 84 13.65 3.82 3.22
C ASP A 84 13.94 5.32 3.07
N GLU A 85 15.23 5.69 3.04
CA GLU A 85 15.69 7.06 2.86
C GLU A 85 15.68 7.51 1.39
N HIS A 86 15.42 6.60 0.45
CA HIS A 86 15.41 6.93 -0.97
C HIS A 86 14.29 7.94 -1.30
N PRO A 87 14.57 9.07 -1.98
CA PRO A 87 13.57 10.12 -2.21
C PRO A 87 12.26 9.66 -2.86
N LEU A 88 12.35 8.73 -3.82
CA LEU A 88 11.15 8.16 -4.45
C LEU A 88 10.31 7.29 -3.50
N VAL A 89 10.93 6.61 -2.54
CA VAL A 89 10.21 5.78 -1.55
C VAL A 89 9.52 6.68 -0.54
N VAL A 90 10.19 7.74 -0.08
CA VAL A 90 9.59 8.76 0.79
C VAL A 90 8.39 9.40 0.11
N ALA A 91 8.57 9.92 -1.12
CA ALA A 91 7.48 10.54 -1.87
C ALA A 91 6.33 9.56 -2.17
N TYR A 92 6.64 8.28 -2.44
CA TYR A 92 5.62 7.24 -2.61
C TYR A 92 4.80 7.04 -1.33
N ARG A 93 5.45 6.97 -0.16
CA ARG A 93 4.77 6.82 1.13
C ARG A 93 3.89 8.02 1.45
N GLU A 94 4.36 9.24 1.20
CA GLU A 94 3.57 10.46 1.39
C GLU A 94 2.30 10.45 0.51
N GLN A 95 2.45 10.18 -0.79
CA GLN A 95 1.31 10.12 -1.71
C GLN A 95 0.37 8.95 -1.40
N LEU A 96 0.89 7.83 -0.91
CA LEU A 96 0.07 6.70 -0.45
C LEU A 96 -0.78 7.07 0.76
N ILE A 97 -0.24 7.85 1.70
CA ILE A 97 -1.00 8.35 2.86
C ILE A 97 -2.13 9.26 2.38
N GLU A 98 -1.84 10.24 1.53
CA GLU A 98 -2.88 11.14 0.98
C GLU A 98 -3.98 10.36 0.24
N ALA A 99 -3.59 9.38 -0.59
CA ALA A 99 -4.55 8.54 -1.32
C ALA A 99 -5.43 7.70 -0.37
N ASN A 100 -4.84 7.15 0.70
CA ASN A 100 -5.59 6.41 1.72
C ASN A 100 -6.57 7.31 2.47
N ASP A 101 -6.15 8.53 2.84
CA ASP A 101 -7.01 9.49 3.53
C ASP A 101 -8.23 9.85 2.68
N LEU A 102 -8.06 10.03 1.36
CA LEU A 102 -9.16 10.24 0.43
C LEU A 102 -10.14 9.05 0.44
N VAL A 103 -9.63 7.83 0.29
CA VAL A 103 -10.46 6.61 0.27
C VAL A 103 -11.21 6.44 1.59
N GLN A 104 -10.55 6.69 2.73
CA GLN A 104 -11.17 6.64 4.04
C GLN A 104 -12.27 7.70 4.18
N HIS A 105 -12.03 8.93 3.72
CA HIS A 105 -13.01 9.99 3.75
C HIS A 105 -14.26 9.65 2.92
N VAL A 106 -14.07 9.17 1.69
CA VAL A 106 -15.18 8.73 0.83
C VAL A 106 -15.97 7.60 1.49
N THR A 107 -15.28 6.61 2.07
CA THR A 107 -15.92 5.49 2.76
C THR A 107 -16.75 5.97 3.94
N ALA A 108 -16.21 6.88 4.76
CA ALA A 108 -16.92 7.47 5.89
C ALA A 108 -18.16 8.27 5.45
N LEU A 109 -18.06 9.03 4.36
CA LEU A 109 -19.19 9.75 3.78
C LEU A 109 -20.29 8.81 3.29
N ILE A 110 -19.94 7.72 2.58
CA ILE A 110 -20.91 6.73 2.13
C ILE A 110 -21.62 6.12 3.34
N GLN A 111 -20.87 5.66 4.35
CA GLN A 111 -21.44 5.08 5.56
C GLN A 111 -22.37 6.06 6.27
N TYR A 112 -21.95 7.32 6.43
CA TYR A 112 -22.77 8.36 7.05
C TYR A 112 -24.08 8.58 6.29
N ARG A 113 -24.02 8.74 4.96
CA ARG A 113 -25.20 9.02 4.12
C ARG A 113 -26.17 7.84 4.09
N VAL A 114 -25.65 6.61 4.03
CA VAL A 114 -26.49 5.41 4.09
C VAL A 114 -27.22 5.33 5.44
N ASN A 115 -26.51 5.56 6.55
CA ASN A 115 -27.13 5.56 7.87
C ASN A 115 -28.18 6.68 8.01
N GLU A 116 -27.91 7.88 7.49
CA GLU A 116 -28.84 9.01 7.51
C GLU A 116 -30.16 8.67 6.80
N GLU A 117 -30.11 8.03 5.64
CA GLU A 117 -31.31 7.63 4.89
C GLU A 117 -32.09 6.50 5.59
N LEU A 118 -31.38 5.53 6.19
CA LEU A 118 -32.02 4.47 6.99
C LEU A 118 -32.76 5.01 8.21
N GLU A 119 -32.19 6.00 8.90
CA GLU A 119 -32.82 6.64 10.06
C GLU A 119 -34.03 7.50 9.67
N LYS A 120 -34.03 8.09 8.48
CA LYS A 120 -35.18 8.85 7.94
C LYS A 120 -36.37 7.97 7.60
N GLU A 121 -36.17 6.74 7.12
CA GLU A 121 -37.24 5.78 6.85
C GLU A 121 -37.87 5.19 8.13
N GLY A 122 -37.20 5.35 9.28
CA GLY A 122 -37.67 4.88 10.59
C GLY A 122 -38.58 5.85 11.37
N ASN A 123 -38.82 7.05 10.86
CA ASN A 123 -39.71 8.09 11.45
C ASN A 123 -40.85 8.45 10.51
#